data_AF-A0A956C8E3-F1
#
_entry.id   AF-A0A956C8E3-F1
#
_cell.length_a   1.000
_cell.length_b   1.000
_cell.length_c   1.000
_cell.angle_alpha   90.00
_cell.angle_beta   90.00
_cell.angle_gamma   90.00
#
_symmetry.space_group_name_H-M   'P 1'
#
loop_
_entity.id
_entity.type
_entity.pdbx_description
1 polymer ?
#
loop_
_entity_poly.entity_id
_entity_poly.type
_entity_poly.pdbx_seq_one_letter_code
_entity_poly.pdbx_strand_id
1 'polypeptide(L)'
;MRHTLAIVEHGANAAPASGPEICERSNETPSEFAARAVQGIASASEAGGSLDVMYLTCATSDDERFLCRSIVAAAAFRAAPHRRVTLTFVATPTRVERQNELFALVDVLQRELGGGRFDVTLRFVEPAKKGLRKAPVAIPTTAEAT
;
A
#
# COMPACT_ATOMS: atom_id res chain seq x y z
N MET A 1 18.73 6.30 -9.26
CA MET A 1 17.61 5.69 -9.99
C MET A 1 16.51 5.34 -8.99
N ARG A 2 15.23 5.36 -9.41
CA ARG A 2 14.07 5.03 -8.57
C ARG A 2 13.46 3.74 -9.11
N HIS A 3 13.35 2.72 -8.25
CA HIS A 3 12.75 1.44 -8.59
C HIS A 3 11.34 1.41 -8.02
N THR A 4 10.36 1.12 -8.86
CA THR A 4 8.95 1.03 -8.45
C THR A 4 8.52 -0.43 -8.50
N LEU A 5 7.94 -0.93 -7.43
CA LEU A 5 7.35 -2.27 -7.34
C LEU A 5 5.86 -2.13 -7.02
N ALA A 6 5.00 -2.74 -7.85
CA ALA A 6 3.57 -2.80 -7.59
C ALA A 6 3.19 -4.10 -6.88
N ILE A 7 2.33 -4.01 -5.88
CA ILE A 7 1.74 -5.15 -5.17
C ILE A 7 0.23 -4.98 -5.29
N VAL A 8 -0.45 -5.93 -5.91
CA VAL A 8 -1.85 -5.78 -6.35
C VAL A 8 -2.72 -6.86 -5.72
N GLU A 9 -3.59 -6.47 -4.79
CA GLU A 9 -4.61 -7.34 -4.22
C GLU A 9 -5.67 -7.71 -5.28
N HIS A 10 -6.27 -8.88 -5.11
CA HIS A 10 -7.32 -9.38 -5.97
C HIS A 10 -8.52 -8.42 -5.95
N GLY A 11 -9.03 -8.09 -7.15
CA GLY A 11 -10.13 -7.15 -7.31
C GLY A 11 -9.76 -5.66 -7.16
N ALA A 12 -8.50 -5.32 -6.92
CA ALA A 12 -8.04 -3.93 -7.00
C ALA A 12 -8.01 -3.48 -8.47
N ASN A 13 -8.90 -2.56 -8.84
CA ASN A 13 -8.89 -1.89 -10.14
C ASN A 13 -8.03 -0.62 -10.07
N ALA A 14 -6.75 -0.72 -10.39
CA ALA A 14 -5.93 0.45 -10.67
C ALA A 14 -5.02 0.21 -11.88
N ALA A 15 -4.68 1.29 -12.58
CA ALA A 15 -3.78 1.26 -13.72
C ALA A 15 -2.42 0.64 -13.34
N PRO A 16 -1.79 -0.10 -14.27
CA PRO A 16 -0.50 -0.74 -14.01
C PRO A 16 0.53 0.30 -13.59
N ALA A 17 1.30 -0.02 -12.55
CA ALA A 17 2.41 0.85 -12.17
C ALA A 17 3.51 0.68 -13.22
N SER A 18 4.29 1.74 -13.46
CA SER A 18 5.47 1.63 -14.33
C SER A 18 6.58 0.85 -13.60
N GLY A 19 6.51 -0.49 -13.61
CA GLY A 19 7.48 -1.36 -12.93
C GLY A 19 7.04 -2.83 -12.86
N PRO A 20 7.87 -3.72 -12.28
CA PRO A 20 7.47 -5.08 -11.95
C PRO A 20 6.26 -5.10 -11.01
N GLU A 21 5.39 -6.10 -11.19
CA GLU A 21 4.13 -6.23 -10.47
C GLU A 21 4.00 -7.61 -9.81
N ILE A 22 3.46 -7.63 -8.59
CA ILE A 22 3.12 -8.85 -7.84
C ILE A 22 1.62 -8.85 -7.63
N CYS A 23 0.92 -9.61 -8.45
CA CYS A 23 -0.54 -9.73 -8.38
C CYS A 23 -0.95 -10.93 -7.53
N GLU A 24 -1.92 -10.74 -6.66
CA GLU A 24 -2.57 -11.81 -5.90
C GLU A 24 -3.28 -12.79 -6.85
N ARG A 25 -3.05 -14.09 -6.62
CA ARG A 25 -3.70 -15.15 -7.41
C ARG A 25 -5.05 -15.51 -6.80
N SER A 26 -5.99 -15.95 -7.62
CA SER A 26 -7.37 -16.28 -7.21
C SER A 26 -7.48 -17.42 -6.20
N ASN A 27 -6.44 -18.25 -6.05
CA ASN A 27 -6.38 -19.39 -5.13
C ASN A 27 -5.30 -19.20 -4.04
N GLU A 28 -4.79 -17.99 -3.88
CA GLU A 28 -3.75 -17.66 -2.91
C GLU A 28 -4.39 -17.10 -1.63
N THR A 29 -3.89 -17.55 -0.48
CA THR A 29 -4.27 -16.97 0.81
C THR A 29 -3.59 -15.61 1.00
N PRO A 30 -4.16 -14.68 1.81
CA PRO A 30 -3.51 -13.40 2.11
C PRO A 30 -2.08 -13.56 2.65
N SER A 31 -1.84 -14.60 3.44
CA SER A 31 -0.53 -14.94 3.99
C SER A 31 0.50 -15.40 2.93
N GLU A 32 0.09 -16.25 1.98
CA GLU A 32 0.94 -16.65 0.84
C GLU A 32 1.28 -15.46 -0.06
N PHE A 33 0.27 -14.61 -0.32
CA PHE A 33 0.45 -13.38 -1.08
C PHE A 33 1.45 -12.43 -0.38
N ALA A 34 1.31 -12.25 0.94
CA ALA A 34 2.26 -11.45 1.73
C ALA A 34 3.69 -11.99 1.61
N ALA A 35 3.88 -13.31 1.72
CA ALA A 35 5.20 -13.93 1.62
C ALA A 35 5.85 -13.69 0.25
N ARG A 36 5.09 -13.82 -0.84
CA ARG A 36 5.56 -13.50 -2.20
C ARG A 36 5.89 -12.03 -2.39
N ALA A 37 5.04 -11.14 -1.86
CA ALA A 37 5.28 -9.71 -1.87
C ALA A 37 6.58 -9.34 -1.14
N VAL A 38 6.82 -9.93 0.04
CA VAL A 38 8.05 -9.77 0.81
C VAL A 38 9.29 -10.21 0.00
N GLN A 39 9.21 -11.37 -0.66
CA GLN A 39 10.29 -11.87 -1.51
C GLN A 39 10.58 -10.92 -2.67
N GLY A 40 9.55 -10.44 -3.37
CA GLY A 40 9.75 -9.52 -4.48
C GLY A 40 10.28 -8.15 -4.05
N ILE A 41 9.90 -7.66 -2.87
CA ILE A 41 10.51 -6.46 -2.25
C ILE A 41 12.00 -6.68 -2.01
N ALA A 42 12.39 -7.83 -1.44
CA ALA A 42 13.79 -8.16 -1.20
C ALA A 42 14.58 -8.16 -2.52
N SER A 43 14.08 -8.84 -3.55
CA SER A 43 14.71 -8.84 -4.88
C SER A 43 14.81 -7.44 -5.51
N ALA A 44 13.76 -6.62 -5.39
CA ALA A 44 13.76 -5.25 -5.91
C ALA A 44 14.77 -4.35 -5.17
N SER A 45 15.04 -4.63 -3.90
CA SER A 45 15.97 -3.84 -3.09
C SER A 45 17.44 -4.02 -3.48
N GLU A 46 17.79 -5.19 -4.03
CA GLU A 46 19.15 -5.52 -4.48
C GLU A 46 19.59 -4.66 -5.68
N ALA A 47 18.63 -4.11 -6.45
CA ALA A 47 18.90 -3.35 -7.68
C ALA A 47 19.56 -1.97 -7.47
N GLY A 48 19.75 -1.52 -6.23
CA GLY A 48 20.31 -0.18 -5.93
C GLY A 48 19.25 0.94 -5.94
N GLY A 49 19.60 2.14 -5.47
CA GLY A 49 18.71 3.31 -5.57
C GLY A 49 17.51 3.34 -4.61
N SER A 50 16.59 4.31 -4.82
CA SER A 50 15.38 4.47 -3.99
C SER A 50 14.31 3.46 -4.38
N LEU A 51 13.57 2.93 -3.40
CA LEU A 51 12.51 1.96 -3.60
C LEU A 51 11.15 2.61 -3.36
N ASP A 52 10.27 2.54 -4.34
CA ASP A 52 8.88 2.98 -4.26
C ASP A 52 7.99 1.74 -4.33
N VAL A 53 7.26 1.46 -3.26
CA VAL A 53 6.33 0.34 -3.19
C VAL A 53 4.91 0.89 -3.31
N MET A 54 4.24 0.53 -4.40
CA MET A 54 2.84 0.87 -4.62
C MET A 54 1.98 -0.35 -4.25
N TYR A 55 1.18 -0.22 -3.21
CA TYR A 55 0.28 -1.27 -2.74
C TYR A 55 -1.15 -0.95 -3.19
N LEU A 56 -1.62 -1.63 -4.22
CA LEU A 56 -2.97 -1.51 -4.76
C LEU A 56 -3.89 -2.45 -3.97
N THR A 57 -4.84 -1.88 -3.24
CA THR A 57 -5.70 -2.61 -2.32
C THR A 57 -7.17 -2.35 -2.62
N CYS A 58 -8.00 -3.38 -2.47
CA CYS A 58 -9.43 -3.19 -2.29
C CYS A 58 -9.69 -3.04 -0.79
N ALA A 59 -10.21 -1.88 -0.37
CA ALA A 59 -10.53 -1.68 1.04
C ALA A 59 -11.63 -2.67 1.46
N THR A 60 -11.21 -3.74 2.11
CA THR A 60 -12.02 -4.83 2.68
C THR A 60 -11.66 -4.94 4.14
N SER A 61 -12.67 -4.93 5.01
CA SER A 61 -12.49 -5.15 6.44
C SER A 61 -12.31 -6.64 6.70
N ASP A 62 -11.06 -7.07 6.73
CA ASP A 62 -10.64 -8.43 7.05
C ASP A 62 -9.31 -8.33 7.79
N ASP A 63 -9.28 -8.83 9.03
CA ASP A 63 -8.10 -8.78 9.90
C ASP A 63 -6.88 -9.43 9.24
N GLU A 64 -7.08 -10.48 8.43
CA GLU A 64 -5.99 -11.12 7.71
C GLU A 64 -5.41 -10.21 6.62
N ARG A 65 -6.25 -9.39 5.99
CA ARG A 65 -5.83 -8.37 5.01
C ARG A 65 -5.09 -7.23 5.68
N PHE A 66 -5.58 -6.76 6.82
CA PHE A 66 -4.89 -5.75 7.62
C PHE A 66 -3.48 -6.23 8.02
N LEU A 67 -3.37 -7.48 8.48
CA LEU A 67 -2.10 -8.09 8.83
C LEU A 67 -1.18 -8.25 7.62
N CYS A 68 -1.71 -8.74 6.48
CA CYS A 68 -0.97 -8.87 5.22
C CYS A 68 -0.35 -7.54 4.79
N ARG A 69 -1.14 -6.46 4.76
CA ARG A 69 -0.68 -5.10 4.42
C ARG A 69 0.42 -4.62 5.37
N SER A 70 0.27 -4.88 6.66
CA SER A 70 1.25 -4.53 7.69
C SER A 70 2.57 -5.29 7.52
N ILE A 71 2.52 -6.59 7.22
CA ILE A 71 3.70 -7.43 6.98
C ILE A 71 4.47 -6.92 5.76
N VAL A 72 3.76 -6.59 4.68
CA VAL A 72 4.36 -6.07 3.45
C VAL A 72 5.00 -4.70 3.70
N ALA A 73 4.34 -3.81 4.43
CA ALA A 73 4.90 -2.52 4.81
C ALA A 73 6.20 -2.65 5.63
N ALA A 74 6.20 -3.54 6.63
CA ALA A 74 7.39 -3.82 7.44
C ALA A 74 8.52 -4.45 6.61
N ALA A 75 8.21 -5.26 5.60
CA ALA A 75 9.21 -5.80 4.68
C ALA A 75 9.82 -4.71 3.80
N ALA A 76 9.01 -3.80 3.26
CA ALA A 76 9.48 -2.65 2.49
C ALA A 76 10.46 -1.78 3.30
N PHE A 77 10.13 -1.52 4.57
CA PHE A 77 11.03 -0.82 5.49
C PHE A 77 12.36 -1.57 5.68
N ARG A 78 12.31 -2.87 5.98
CA ARG A 78 13.50 -3.69 6.24
C ARG A 78 14.40 -3.87 5.03
N ALA A 79 13.85 -3.86 3.82
CA ALA A 79 14.61 -4.07 2.59
C ALA A 79 15.52 -2.89 2.22
N ALA A 80 15.34 -1.72 2.83
CA ALA A 80 16.12 -0.52 2.50
C ALA A 80 16.67 0.19 3.77
N PRO A 81 17.54 -0.48 4.55
CA PRO A 81 18.05 0.06 5.82
C PRO A 81 18.83 1.38 5.66
N HIS A 82 19.38 1.65 4.47
CA HIS A 82 20.17 2.85 4.18
C HIS A 82 19.58 3.73 3.07
N ARG A 83 18.33 3.51 2.68
CA ARG A 83 17.74 4.19 1.52
C ARG A 83 16.36 4.76 1.86
N ARG A 84 15.91 5.73 1.05
CA ARG A 84 14.54 6.23 1.15
C ARG A 84 13.58 5.21 0.56
N VAL A 85 12.56 4.86 1.34
CA VAL A 85 11.44 4.04 0.90
C VAL A 85 10.19 4.89 0.95
N THR A 86 9.43 4.85 -0.14
CA THR A 86 8.06 5.38 -0.17
C THR A 86 7.12 4.20 -0.28
N LEU A 87 6.17 4.11 0.65
CA LEU A 87 5.07 3.15 0.59
C LEU A 87 3.79 3.93 0.27
N THR A 88 3.17 3.63 -0.87
CA THR A 88 1.94 4.27 -1.30
C THR A 88 0.81 3.25 -1.35
N PHE A 89 -0.14 3.35 -0.43
CA PHE A 89 -1.40 2.60 -0.53
C PHE A 89 -2.33 3.28 -1.53
N VAL A 90 -2.80 2.54 -2.52
CA VAL A 90 -3.71 3.01 -3.56
C VAL A 90 -5.00 2.21 -3.46
N ALA A 91 -6.11 2.87 -3.16
CA ALA A 91 -7.42 2.24 -3.02
C ALA A 91 -8.47 2.96 -3.86
N THR A 92 -9.47 2.24 -4.36
CA THR A 92 -10.69 2.90 -4.86
C THR A 92 -11.51 3.44 -3.70
N PRO A 93 -12.18 4.59 -3.80
CA PRO A 93 -13.05 5.08 -2.73
C PRO A 93 -14.16 4.05 -2.48
N THR A 94 -14.15 3.49 -1.27
CA THR A 94 -15.16 2.57 -0.74
C THR A 94 -16.01 3.29 0.32
N ARG A 95 -16.95 2.57 0.96
CA ARG A 95 -17.71 3.09 2.12
C ARG A 95 -16.75 3.63 3.19
N VAL A 96 -17.16 4.70 3.88
CA VAL A 96 -16.36 5.42 4.89
C VAL A 96 -15.70 4.50 5.92
N GLU A 97 -16.41 3.48 6.41
CA GLU A 97 -15.91 2.50 7.37
C GLU A 97 -14.63 1.79 6.91
N ARG A 98 -14.52 1.50 5.60
CA ARG A 98 -13.36 0.81 5.01
C ARG A 98 -12.21 1.76 4.71
N GLN A 99 -12.47 3.06 4.64
CA GLN A 99 -11.43 4.08 4.56
C GLN A 99 -10.74 4.26 5.91
N ASN A 100 -11.49 4.16 7.02
CA ASN A 100 -10.96 4.28 8.38
C ASN A 100 -9.90 3.22 8.70
N GLU A 101 -10.06 1.99 8.23
CA GLU A 101 -9.05 0.93 8.40
C GLU A 101 -7.72 1.30 7.71
N LEU A 102 -7.78 1.79 6.48
CA LEU A 102 -6.59 2.22 5.74
C LEU A 102 -5.93 3.45 6.36
N PHE A 103 -6.73 4.38 6.89
CA PHE A 103 -6.20 5.52 7.66
C PHE A 103 -5.51 5.05 8.94
N ALA A 104 -6.15 4.16 9.71
CA ALA A 104 -5.57 3.60 10.93
C ALA A 104 -4.27 2.84 10.63
N LEU A 105 -4.24 2.05 9.56
CA LEU A 105 -3.03 1.36 9.10
C LEU A 105 -1.91 2.36 8.80
N VAL A 106 -2.20 3.40 8.01
CA VAL A 106 -1.19 4.41 7.64
C VAL A 106 -0.69 5.18 8.85
N ASP A 107 -1.57 5.56 9.77
CA ASP A 107 -1.20 6.23 11.02
C ASP A 107 -0.30 5.34 11.89
N VAL A 108 -0.66 4.06 12.07
CA VAL A 108 0.19 3.08 12.78
C VAL A 108 1.55 2.94 12.08
N LEU A 109 1.58 2.73 10.77
CA LEU A 109 2.83 2.58 10.02
C LEU A 109 3.68 3.86 10.06
N GLN A 110 3.08 5.05 10.01
CA GLN A 110 3.81 6.30 10.16
C GLN A 110 4.37 6.48 11.56
N ARG A 111 3.69 6.02 12.62
CA ARG A 111 4.21 6.07 13.98
C ARG A 111 5.33 5.06 14.22
N GLU A 112 5.12 3.82 13.77
CA GLU A 112 6.03 2.70 14.04
C GLU A 112 7.25 2.67 13.11
N LEU A 113 7.07 3.07 11.85
CA LEU A 113 8.13 3.02 10.84
C LEU A 113 8.61 4.43 10.43
N GLY A 114 7.91 5.48 10.83
CA GLY A 114 8.20 6.85 10.40
C GLY A 114 9.51 7.39 10.95
N GLY A 115 10.19 8.13 10.08
CA GLY A 115 11.48 8.77 10.32
C GLY A 115 12.02 9.29 8.98
N GLY A 116 13.16 9.99 8.97
CA GLY A 116 13.66 10.68 7.75
C GLY A 116 13.93 9.80 6.50
N ARG A 117 13.78 8.47 6.60
CA ARG A 117 14.02 7.49 5.53
C ARG A 117 12.77 6.76 5.03
N PHE A 118 11.65 6.84 5.73
CA PHE A 118 10.44 6.09 5.39
C PHE A 118 9.24 7.04 5.31
N ASP A 119 8.59 7.06 4.14
CA ASP A 119 7.41 7.88 3.89
C ASP A 119 6.24 6.95 3.53
N VAL A 120 5.12 7.08 4.25
CA VAL A 120 3.91 6.31 4.01
C VAL A 120 2.82 7.26 3.57
N THR A 121 2.24 6.99 2.41
CA THR A 121 1.14 7.80 1.87
C THR A 121 -0.05 6.93 1.51
N LEU A 122 -1.24 7.47 1.71
CA LEU A 122 -2.50 6.86 1.27
C LEU A 122 -3.10 7.70 0.15
N ARG A 123 -3.53 7.05 -0.92
CA ARG A 123 -4.16 7.69 -2.07
C ARG A 123 -5.43 6.94 -2.44
N PHE A 124 -6.54 7.67 -2.47
CA PHE A 124 -7.77 7.18 -3.05
C PHE A 124 -7.83 7.58 -4.53
N VAL A 125 -8.18 6.65 -5.41
CA VAL A 125 -8.25 6.86 -6.86
C VAL A 125 -9.55 6.36 -7.44
N GLU A 126 -10.14 7.12 -8.36
CA GLU A 126 -11.32 6.70 -9.12
C GLU A 126 -10.93 6.34 -10.56
N PRO A 127 -11.59 5.34 -11.17
CA PRO A 127 -11.50 5.12 -12.59
C PRO A 127 -12.05 6.34 -13.34
N ALA A 128 -11.25 6.97 -14.20
CA ALA A 128 -11.70 8.02 -15.10
C ALA A 128 -11.70 7.51 -16.55
N LYS A 129 -12.50 8.16 -17.42
CA LYS A 129 -12.56 7.87 -18.86
C LYS A 129 -11.18 7.91 -19.57
N LYS A 130 -10.18 8.57 -18.97
CA LYS A 130 -8.77 8.54 -19.35
C LYS A 130 -7.91 8.46 -18.08
N GLY A 131 -7.52 7.25 -17.68
CA GLY A 131 -6.60 7.01 -16.56
C GLY A 131 -7.23 7.08 -15.17
N LEU A 132 -6.39 7.20 -14.13
CA LEU A 132 -6.81 7.34 -12.74
C LEU A 132 -6.89 8.81 -12.35
N ARG A 133 -7.93 9.20 -11.61
CA ARG A 133 -8.00 10.52 -10.94
C ARG A 133 -7.96 10.33 -9.44
N LYS A 134 -7.33 11.26 -8.71
CA LYS A 134 -7.42 11.30 -7.24
C LYS A 134 -8.88 11.47 -6.85
N ALA A 135 -9.38 10.57 -6.00
CA ALA A 135 -10.72 10.67 -5.45
C ALA A 135 -10.76 11.81 -4.42
N PRO A 136 -11.90 12.53 -4.30
CA PRO A 136 -12.12 13.40 -3.15
C PRO A 136 -12.16 12.54 -1.88
N VAL A 137 -11.27 12.83 -0.94
CA VAL A 137 -11.17 12.11 0.33
C VAL A 137 -12.08 12.81 1.34
N ALA A 138 -13.11 12.13 1.83
CA ALA A 138 -13.85 12.60 2.99
C ALA A 138 -12.98 12.33 4.23
N ILE A 139 -12.24 13.35 4.67
CA ILE A 139 -11.55 13.28 5.96
C ILE A 139 -12.65 13.18 7.02
N PRO A 140 -12.66 12.15 7.88
CA PRO A 140 -13.62 12.09 8.96
C PRO A 140 -13.40 13.33 9.84
N THR A 141 -14.36 14.26 9.80
CA THR A 141 -14.44 15.34 10.79
C THR A 141 -14.61 14.67 12.13
N THR A 142 -13.57 14.75 12.98
CA THR A 142 -13.68 14.47 14.41
C THR A 142 -14.77 15.39 14.94
N ALA A 143 -15.97 14.86 15.15
CA ALA A 143 -16.98 15.58 15.91
C ALA A 143 -16.42 15.70 17.33
N GLU A 144 -16.03 16.92 17.70
CA GLU A 144 -15.68 17.25 19.08
C GLU A 144 -16.81 16.77 19.99
N ALA A 145 -16.49 15.86 20.90
CA ALA A 145 -17.37 15.48 21.98
C ALA A 145 -17.65 16.74 22.81
N THR A 146 -18.91 17.17 22.85
CA THR A 146 -19.42 18.17 23.79
C THR A 146 -20.23 17.48 24.88
#